data_AF-A0A7Y9H267-F1
#
_entry.id   AF-A0A7Y9H267-F1
#
_cell.length_a   1.000
_cell.length_b   1.000
_cell.length_c   1.000
_cell.angle_alpha   90.00
_cell.angle_beta   90.00
_cell.angle_gamma   90.00
#
_symmetry.space_group_name_H-M   'P 1'
#
loop_
_entity.id
_entity.type
_entity.pdbx_description
1 polymer ?
#
loop_
_entity_poly.entity_id
_entity_poly.type
_entity_poly.pdbx_seq_one_letter_code
_entity_poly.pdbx_strand_id
1 'polypeptide(L)'
;MSEPAEQPRPVLQKLLTHGLGSAIVDRGYDHVGGIVVLAGDAAVLDTPDKLLGAYGFEGGQEFVDVVRFELPPLATLANPVAPGSGRTPLHPTGFLRADAVVPVWELSRTRYSFGAEYWRIRADGEQKVLSAYQGAARGWRGAKGWSPWSPLVGPRARWRGTETCADLVGDSVLLSVRGDDGPAGWEQVRPQTWVAAVPAAECELFEVVLRATWRGVPVRILASGPSEARVLLLVDDEEQATALGADVIEPGVFEATVARSELSDLEGVTHEVGPGVRP
;
A
#
# COMPACT_ATOMS: atom_id res chain seq x y z
N MET A 1 -15.01 18.52 29.87
CA MET A 1 -14.85 18.44 28.40
C MET A 1 -14.48 17.00 28.09
N SER A 2 -15.42 16.24 27.56
CA SER A 2 -15.13 14.88 27.09
C SER A 2 -14.28 15.00 25.82
N GLU A 3 -13.14 14.31 25.77
CA GLU A 3 -12.37 14.18 24.53
C GLU A 3 -13.26 13.56 23.44
N PRO A 4 -13.23 14.06 22.19
CA PRO A 4 -13.90 13.38 21.10
C PRO A 4 -13.26 12.00 20.94
N ALA A 5 -14.08 10.96 21.00
CA ALA A 5 -13.63 9.59 20.73
C ALA A 5 -13.05 9.51 19.32
N GLU A 6 -11.90 8.85 19.20
CA GLU A 6 -11.22 8.57 17.94
C GLU A 6 -12.18 7.86 16.98
N GLN A 7 -12.33 8.38 15.77
CA GLN A 7 -13.09 7.68 14.75
C GLN A 7 -12.23 6.56 14.18
N PRO A 8 -12.70 5.29 14.22
CA PRO A 8 -11.93 4.18 13.67
C PRO A 8 -11.67 4.44 12.19
N ARG A 9 -10.41 4.24 11.77
CA ARG A 9 -10.02 4.36 10.36
C ARG A 9 -10.79 3.34 9.53
N PRO A 10 -11.24 3.69 8.31
CA PRO A 10 -11.96 2.75 7.46
C PRO A 10 -11.09 1.55 7.11
N VAL A 11 -11.69 0.37 7.11
CA VAL A 11 -11.06 -0.87 6.64
C VAL A 11 -11.29 -1.00 5.14
N LEU A 12 -10.20 -1.06 4.40
CA LEU A 12 -10.15 -1.24 2.95
C LEU A 12 -9.97 -2.72 2.61
N GLN A 13 -10.43 -3.12 1.43
CA GLN A 13 -10.18 -4.42 0.82
C GLN A 13 -9.51 -4.23 -0.55
N LYS A 14 -8.38 -4.90 -0.74
CA LYS A 14 -7.65 -4.99 -2.01
C LYS A 14 -7.81 -6.39 -2.59
N LEU A 15 -8.36 -6.50 -3.80
CA LEU A 15 -8.31 -7.73 -4.57
C LEU A 15 -6.86 -8.01 -5.00
N LEU A 16 -6.36 -9.23 -4.78
CA LEU A 16 -5.02 -9.62 -5.20
C LEU A 16 -5.05 -10.30 -6.56
N THR A 17 -4.28 -9.78 -7.51
CA THR A 17 -3.88 -10.57 -8.69
C THR A 17 -2.96 -11.70 -8.25
N HIS A 18 -2.84 -12.74 -9.07
CA HIS A 18 -1.92 -13.85 -8.80
C HIS A 18 -0.47 -13.36 -8.57
N GLY A 19 -0.02 -12.36 -9.36
CA GLY A 19 1.30 -11.78 -9.23
C GLY A 19 1.52 -11.08 -7.89
N LEU A 20 0.54 -10.29 -7.42
CA LEU A 20 0.63 -9.60 -6.14
C LEU A 20 0.55 -10.57 -4.94
N GLY A 21 -0.34 -11.57 -5.00
CA GLY A 21 -0.42 -12.63 -3.99
C GLY A 21 0.90 -13.40 -3.86
N SER A 22 1.48 -13.84 -4.98
CA SER A 22 2.78 -14.50 -5.00
C SER A 22 3.90 -13.59 -4.52
N ALA A 23 3.90 -12.30 -4.85
CA ALA A 23 4.89 -11.35 -4.34
C ALA A 23 4.83 -11.19 -2.80
N ILE A 24 3.63 -11.19 -2.22
CA ILE A 24 3.45 -11.17 -0.76
C ILE A 24 3.98 -12.49 -0.15
N VAL A 25 3.51 -13.63 -0.64
CA VAL A 25 3.85 -14.95 -0.06
C VAL A 25 5.32 -15.30 -0.23
N ASP A 26 5.90 -15.05 -1.40
CA ASP A 26 7.25 -15.51 -1.73
C ASP A 26 8.34 -14.50 -1.33
N ARG A 27 8.04 -13.19 -1.39
CA ARG A 27 9.03 -12.12 -1.17
C ARG A 27 8.72 -11.19 -0.01
N GLY A 28 7.56 -11.35 0.63
CA GLY A 28 7.12 -10.46 1.71
C GLY A 28 6.82 -9.04 1.24
N TYR A 29 6.36 -8.86 0.00
CA TYR A 29 6.04 -7.54 -0.56
C TYR A 29 5.02 -6.79 0.31
N ASP A 30 5.32 -5.54 0.66
CA ASP A 30 4.63 -4.77 1.70
C ASP A 30 3.92 -3.51 1.16
N HIS A 31 4.05 -3.21 -0.14
CA HIS A 31 3.38 -2.05 -0.71
C HIS A 31 1.94 -2.35 -1.16
N VAL A 32 1.09 -1.32 -1.10
CA VAL A 32 -0.30 -1.33 -1.56
C VAL A 32 -0.63 -0.02 -2.27
N GLY A 33 -1.58 -0.03 -3.18
CA GLY A 33 -2.04 1.15 -3.93
C GLY A 33 -3.09 0.75 -4.97
N GLY A 34 -3.44 1.70 -5.84
CA GLY A 34 -4.39 1.47 -6.92
C GLY A 34 -5.82 1.26 -6.42
N ILE A 35 -6.59 0.47 -7.14
CA ILE A 35 -8.01 0.26 -6.86
C ILE A 35 -8.24 -0.54 -5.56
N VAL A 36 -9.06 0.02 -4.68
CA VAL A 36 -9.55 -0.59 -3.42
C VAL A 36 -11.03 -0.28 -3.21
N VAL A 37 -11.66 -1.01 -2.31
CA VAL A 37 -13.05 -0.77 -1.85
C VAL A 37 -13.10 -0.78 -0.33
N LEU A 38 -14.18 -0.26 0.27
CA LEU A 38 -14.43 -0.48 1.69
C LEU A 38 -14.76 -1.96 1.92
N ALA A 39 -14.12 -2.58 2.92
CA ALA A 39 -14.33 -4.00 3.20
C ALA A 39 -15.78 -4.31 3.60
N GLY A 40 -16.45 -3.37 4.27
CA GLY A 40 -17.86 -3.48 4.63
C GLY A 40 -18.79 -3.50 3.41
N ASP A 41 -18.57 -2.62 2.44
CA ASP A 41 -19.39 -2.53 1.22
C ASP A 41 -19.19 -3.79 0.35
N ALA A 42 -17.97 -4.32 0.30
CA ALA A 42 -17.63 -5.52 -0.45
C ALA A 42 -18.02 -6.83 0.26
N ALA A 43 -18.57 -6.78 1.48
CA ALA A 43 -18.86 -7.98 2.26
C ALA A 43 -19.86 -8.93 1.59
N VAL A 44 -20.74 -8.41 0.72
CA VAL A 44 -21.71 -9.18 -0.08
C VAL A 44 -21.07 -9.92 -1.26
N LEU A 45 -19.84 -9.56 -1.64
CA LEU A 45 -19.04 -10.20 -2.68
C LEU A 45 -18.21 -11.33 -2.06
N ASP A 46 -18.92 -12.28 -1.45
CA ASP A 46 -18.39 -13.29 -0.53
C ASP A 46 -17.92 -14.59 -1.21
N THR A 47 -17.97 -14.68 -2.54
CA THR A 47 -17.46 -15.81 -3.32
C THR A 47 -16.51 -15.33 -4.42
N PRO A 48 -15.60 -16.18 -4.93
CA PRO A 48 -14.72 -15.85 -6.04
C PRO A 48 -15.48 -15.31 -7.25
N ASP A 49 -16.55 -15.97 -7.68
CA ASP A 49 -17.32 -15.55 -8.86
C ASP A 49 -17.96 -14.17 -8.68
N LYS A 50 -18.56 -13.90 -7.51
CA LYS A 50 -19.14 -12.58 -7.21
C LYS A 50 -18.07 -11.51 -7.20
N LEU A 51 -16.94 -11.76 -6.53
CA LEU A 51 -15.89 -10.77 -6.39
C LEU A 51 -15.18 -10.50 -7.72
N LEU A 52 -14.75 -11.55 -8.43
CA LEU A 52 -14.05 -11.41 -9.71
C LEU A 52 -14.96 -10.82 -10.79
N GLY A 53 -16.21 -11.28 -10.87
CA GLY A 53 -17.22 -10.71 -11.77
C GLY A 53 -17.46 -9.21 -11.52
N ALA A 54 -17.48 -8.79 -10.25
CA ALA A 54 -17.63 -7.38 -9.88
C ALA A 54 -16.46 -6.50 -10.35
N TYR A 55 -15.25 -7.05 -10.40
CA TYR A 55 -14.06 -6.40 -10.97
C TYR A 55 -13.94 -6.57 -12.49
N GLY A 56 -14.82 -7.34 -13.13
CA GLY A 56 -14.81 -7.59 -14.57
C GLY A 56 -13.86 -8.70 -15.02
N PHE A 57 -13.40 -9.55 -14.12
CA PHE A 57 -12.61 -10.74 -14.44
C PHE A 57 -13.51 -11.96 -14.69
N GLU A 58 -12.97 -12.95 -15.40
CA GLU A 58 -13.61 -14.26 -15.54
C GLU A 58 -13.63 -15.01 -14.20
N GLY A 59 -14.75 -15.68 -13.90
CA GLY A 59 -14.93 -16.52 -12.72
C GLY A 59 -14.43 -17.96 -12.91
N GLY A 60 -14.85 -18.86 -12.02
CA GLY A 60 -14.55 -20.30 -12.04
C GLY A 60 -13.35 -20.72 -11.18
N GLN A 61 -12.76 -19.80 -10.42
CA GLN A 61 -11.67 -20.08 -9.49
C GLN A 61 -12.21 -20.68 -8.19
N GLU A 62 -11.53 -21.69 -7.64
CA GLU A 62 -11.89 -22.30 -6.35
C GLU A 62 -11.75 -21.31 -5.19
N PHE A 63 -10.87 -20.33 -5.34
CA PHE A 63 -10.66 -19.28 -4.37
C PHE A 63 -10.16 -17.99 -5.02
N VAL A 64 -10.31 -16.89 -4.29
CA VAL A 64 -9.70 -15.60 -4.57
C VAL A 64 -9.04 -15.07 -3.29
N ASP A 65 -7.93 -14.37 -3.44
CA ASP A 65 -7.21 -13.80 -2.31
C ASP A 65 -7.41 -12.28 -2.25
N VAL A 66 -7.56 -11.73 -1.04
CA VAL A 66 -7.69 -10.29 -0.78
C VAL A 66 -6.82 -9.89 0.39
N VAL A 67 -6.45 -8.61 0.49
CA VAL A 67 -5.92 -8.04 1.73
C VAL A 67 -6.92 -7.06 2.32
N ARG A 68 -7.18 -7.19 3.62
CA ARG A 68 -7.99 -6.23 4.39
C ARG A 68 -7.08 -5.46 5.34
N PHE A 69 -7.20 -4.14 5.36
CA PHE A 69 -6.29 -3.28 6.11
C PHE A 69 -6.95 -1.95 6.45
N GLU A 70 -6.56 -1.36 7.57
CA GLU A 70 -6.98 0.01 7.89
C GLU A 70 -6.30 0.99 6.93
N LEU A 71 -7.02 2.03 6.52
CA LEU A 71 -6.45 3.11 5.71
C LEU A 71 -5.17 3.66 6.39
N PRO A 72 -3.99 3.56 5.75
CA PRO A 72 -2.77 4.10 6.33
C PRO A 72 -2.89 5.64 6.50
N PRO A 73 -2.41 6.21 7.62
CA PRO A 73 -2.75 7.58 8.05
C PRO A 73 -2.29 8.69 7.10
N LEU A 74 -1.29 8.41 6.26
CA LEU A 74 -0.67 9.35 5.31
C LEU A 74 -1.03 9.05 3.85
N ALA A 75 -1.80 7.99 3.63
CA ALA A 75 -2.26 7.61 2.31
C ALA A 75 -3.49 8.42 1.92
N THR A 76 -3.56 8.82 0.65
CA THR A 76 -4.73 9.50 0.10
C THR A 76 -5.67 8.48 -0.53
N LEU A 77 -6.96 8.64 -0.25
CA LEU A 77 -8.03 7.90 -0.88
C LEU A 77 -8.83 8.86 -1.77
N ALA A 78 -8.80 8.63 -3.08
CA ALA A 78 -9.44 9.50 -4.07
C ALA A 78 -10.62 8.81 -4.75
N ASN A 79 -11.65 9.59 -5.06
CA ASN A 79 -12.73 9.13 -5.94
C ASN A 79 -12.21 9.16 -7.39
N PRO A 80 -12.12 8.01 -8.10
CA PRO A 80 -11.53 7.94 -9.43
C PRO A 80 -12.33 8.69 -10.50
N VAL A 81 -13.63 8.96 -10.27
CA VAL A 81 -14.50 9.70 -11.19
C VAL A 81 -14.73 11.16 -10.78
N ALA A 82 -13.94 11.68 -9.82
CA ALA A 82 -14.06 13.07 -9.39
C ALA A 82 -13.79 14.04 -10.56
N PRO A 83 -14.58 15.13 -10.70
CA PRO A 83 -14.31 16.16 -11.70
C PRO A 83 -12.89 16.71 -11.56
N GLY A 84 -12.18 16.86 -12.68
CA GLY A 84 -10.80 17.36 -12.68
C GLY A 84 -9.74 16.31 -12.36
N SER A 85 -10.09 15.01 -12.28
CA SER A 85 -9.10 13.94 -12.17
C SER A 85 -8.13 13.92 -13.36
N GLY A 86 -8.56 14.37 -14.54
CA GLY A 86 -7.75 14.39 -15.78
C GLY A 86 -7.44 13.00 -16.33
N ARG A 87 -8.16 11.99 -15.82
CA ARG A 87 -7.83 10.56 -15.90
C ARG A 87 -9.01 9.79 -16.47
N THR A 88 -8.74 8.70 -17.20
CA THR A 88 -9.78 7.79 -17.69
C THR A 88 -9.89 6.63 -16.70
N PRO A 89 -10.89 6.63 -15.81
CA PRO A 89 -10.93 5.67 -14.71
C PRO A 89 -11.27 4.26 -15.19
N LEU A 90 -10.59 3.26 -14.61
CA LEU A 90 -10.86 1.84 -14.84
C LEU A 90 -12.32 1.45 -14.54
N HIS A 91 -12.94 2.16 -13.58
CA HIS A 91 -14.34 2.03 -13.20
C HIS A 91 -15.08 3.35 -13.49
N PRO A 92 -15.60 3.56 -14.73
CA PRO A 92 -16.20 4.83 -15.16
C PRO A 92 -17.41 5.30 -14.37
N THR A 93 -18.09 4.38 -13.68
CA THR A 93 -19.23 4.71 -12.82
C THR A 93 -18.80 5.08 -11.40
N GLY A 94 -17.55 4.81 -11.01
CA GLY A 94 -17.07 4.91 -9.63
C GLY A 94 -17.50 3.74 -8.74
N PHE A 95 -18.07 2.67 -9.32
CA PHE A 95 -18.55 1.49 -8.59
C PHE A 95 -18.08 0.20 -9.26
N LEU A 96 -18.00 -0.89 -8.48
CA LEU A 96 -17.86 -2.24 -9.02
C LEU A 96 -19.16 -2.68 -9.73
N ARG A 97 -19.04 -3.68 -10.62
CA ARG A 97 -20.15 -4.24 -11.41
C ARG A 97 -20.89 -5.33 -10.63
N ALA A 98 -21.66 -4.95 -9.63
CA ALA A 98 -22.38 -5.90 -8.77
C ALA A 98 -23.84 -5.49 -8.55
N ASP A 99 -24.66 -6.44 -8.09
CA ASP A 99 -26.03 -6.20 -7.61
C ASP A 99 -26.07 -5.50 -6.24
N ALA A 100 -24.98 -4.81 -5.88
CA ALA A 100 -24.79 -4.04 -4.66
C ALA A 100 -23.98 -2.78 -4.95
N VAL A 101 -24.21 -1.74 -4.14
CA VAL A 101 -23.45 -0.49 -4.25
C VAL A 101 -22.10 -0.67 -3.58
N VAL A 102 -21.05 -0.86 -4.38
CA VAL A 102 -19.67 -0.98 -3.90
C VAL A 102 -18.82 0.12 -4.54
N PRO A 103 -18.66 1.27 -3.86
CA PRO A 103 -17.83 2.37 -4.34
C PRO A 103 -16.38 1.94 -4.49
N VAL A 104 -15.76 2.39 -5.58
CA VAL A 104 -14.35 2.17 -5.86
C VAL A 104 -13.56 3.41 -5.48
N TRP A 105 -12.41 3.18 -4.88
CA TRP A 105 -11.46 4.22 -4.51
C TRP A 105 -10.09 3.95 -5.12
N GLU A 106 -9.38 5.02 -5.40
CA GLU A 106 -7.97 4.97 -5.74
C GLU A 106 -7.12 5.31 -4.52
N LEU A 107 -6.31 4.35 -4.09
CA LEU A 107 -5.37 4.49 -2.99
C LEU A 107 -4.00 4.89 -3.54
N SER A 108 -3.44 5.99 -3.02
CA SER A 108 -2.04 6.33 -3.31
C SER A 108 -1.12 5.20 -2.85
N ARG A 109 -0.06 4.95 -3.63
CA ARG A 109 0.98 3.98 -3.25
C ARG A 109 1.49 4.26 -1.82
N THR A 110 1.48 3.25 -0.97
CA THR A 110 2.00 3.32 0.40
C THR A 110 2.34 1.89 0.87
N ARG A 111 2.63 1.70 2.17
CA ARG A 111 2.80 0.40 2.79
C ARG A 111 1.50 -0.06 3.45
N TYR A 112 1.25 -1.38 3.49
CA TYR A 112 0.16 -1.93 4.29
C TYR A 112 0.27 -1.49 5.76
N SER A 113 -0.88 -1.19 6.39
CA SER A 113 -0.94 -0.88 7.81
C SER A 113 -0.54 -2.10 8.64
N PHE A 114 0.03 -1.87 9.82
CA PHE A 114 0.21 -2.95 10.79
C PHE A 114 -1.13 -3.65 11.04
N GLY A 115 -1.11 -4.97 11.16
CA GLY A 115 -2.32 -5.77 11.33
C GLY A 115 -3.11 -6.03 10.05
N ALA A 116 -2.67 -5.55 8.89
CA ALA A 116 -3.27 -5.94 7.61
C ALA A 116 -3.32 -7.46 7.46
N GLU A 117 -4.44 -7.99 6.99
CA GLU A 117 -4.72 -9.42 6.95
C GLU A 117 -4.81 -9.90 5.49
N TYR A 118 -4.09 -10.96 5.18
CA TYR A 118 -4.23 -11.69 3.92
C TYR A 118 -5.33 -12.73 4.09
N TRP A 119 -6.39 -12.63 3.29
CA TRP A 119 -7.55 -13.50 3.32
C TRP A 119 -7.65 -14.34 2.05
N ARG A 120 -8.12 -15.57 2.21
CA ARG A 120 -8.61 -16.41 1.12
C ARG A 120 -10.10 -16.60 1.23
N ILE A 121 -10.82 -16.31 0.15
CA ILE A 121 -12.27 -16.49 0.00
C ILE A 121 -12.49 -17.69 -0.93
N ARG A 122 -13.23 -18.70 -0.48
CA ARG A 122 -13.50 -19.94 -1.24
C ARG A 122 -14.86 -19.92 -1.92
N ALA A 123 -15.06 -20.83 -2.87
CA ALA A 123 -16.29 -20.98 -3.63
C ALA A 123 -17.57 -21.19 -2.79
N ASP A 124 -17.45 -21.78 -1.59
CA ASP A 124 -18.55 -21.97 -0.64
C ASP A 124 -18.81 -20.76 0.27
N GLY A 125 -18.03 -19.69 0.11
CA GLY A 125 -18.10 -18.49 0.95
C GLY A 125 -17.22 -18.55 2.21
N GLU A 126 -16.51 -19.66 2.47
CA GLU A 126 -15.55 -19.71 3.58
C GLU A 126 -14.46 -18.65 3.37
N GLN A 127 -14.19 -17.87 4.42
CA GLN A 127 -13.12 -16.88 4.43
C GLN A 127 -12.12 -17.19 5.53
N LYS A 128 -10.83 -17.27 5.17
CA LYS A 128 -9.76 -17.62 6.09
C LYS A 128 -8.60 -16.63 6.02
N VAL A 129 -8.18 -16.13 7.17
CA VAL A 129 -6.91 -15.40 7.31
C VAL A 129 -5.74 -16.38 7.14
N LEU A 130 -4.89 -16.11 6.17
CA LEU A 130 -3.67 -16.88 5.90
C LEU A 130 -2.42 -16.22 6.49
N SER A 131 -2.40 -14.90 6.55
CA SER A 131 -1.25 -14.13 7.06
C SER A 131 -1.71 -12.80 7.66
N ALA A 132 -0.84 -12.19 8.47
CA ALA A 132 -1.00 -10.84 8.98
C ALA A 132 0.32 -10.09 8.86
N TYR A 133 0.26 -8.81 8.50
CA TYR A 133 1.41 -7.93 8.36
C TYR A 133 1.83 -7.37 9.73
N GLN A 134 3.10 -7.56 10.10
CA GLN A 134 3.62 -7.23 11.43
C GLN A 134 4.55 -6.01 11.45
N GLY A 135 4.37 -5.09 10.49
CA GLY A 135 5.21 -3.91 10.31
C GLY A 135 6.49 -4.18 9.54
N ALA A 136 7.18 -3.13 9.13
CA ALA A 136 8.31 -3.15 8.18
C ALA A 136 9.44 -4.10 8.60
N ALA A 137 9.80 -4.08 9.89
CA ALA A 137 10.87 -4.91 10.43
C ALA A 137 10.54 -6.41 10.43
N ARG A 138 9.27 -6.78 10.55
CA ARG A 138 8.85 -8.19 10.67
C ARG A 138 8.21 -8.73 9.39
N GLY A 139 7.54 -7.91 8.60
CA GLY A 139 6.86 -8.30 7.36
C GLY A 139 5.62 -9.15 7.59
N TRP A 140 5.23 -9.91 6.57
CA TRP A 140 4.10 -10.83 6.60
C TRP A 140 4.42 -12.11 7.37
N ARG A 141 3.54 -12.49 8.31
CA ARG A 141 3.68 -13.73 9.07
C ARG A 141 3.58 -14.94 8.13
N GLY A 142 4.61 -15.78 8.11
CA GLY A 142 4.63 -17.01 7.31
C GLY A 142 4.94 -16.82 5.83
N ALA A 143 5.28 -15.60 5.37
CA ALA A 143 5.88 -15.42 4.06
C ALA A 143 7.24 -16.12 3.98
N LYS A 144 7.58 -16.68 2.82
CA LYS A 144 8.85 -17.39 2.59
C LYS A 144 10.04 -16.44 2.59
N GLY A 145 9.81 -15.22 2.13
CA GLY A 145 10.81 -14.16 2.04
C GLY A 145 10.43 -12.93 2.85
N TRP A 146 11.42 -12.09 3.08
CA TRP A 146 11.28 -10.75 3.61
C TRP A 146 12.16 -9.81 2.79
N SER A 147 11.59 -8.69 2.37
CA SER A 147 12.33 -7.63 1.70
C SER A 147 12.43 -6.45 2.67
N PRO A 148 13.62 -5.83 2.82
CA PRO A 148 13.75 -4.58 3.54
C PRO A 148 12.81 -3.52 2.96
N TRP A 149 12.20 -2.73 3.83
CA TRP A 149 11.33 -1.65 3.40
C TRP A 149 12.09 -0.62 2.55
N SER A 150 11.38 -0.01 1.60
CA SER A 150 11.89 1.17 0.90
C SER A 150 11.78 2.39 1.82
N PRO A 151 12.81 3.28 1.87
CA PRO A 151 12.67 4.57 2.52
C PRO A 151 11.77 5.55 1.73
N LEU A 152 11.36 5.18 0.51
CA LEU A 152 10.56 6.01 -0.41
C LEU A 152 9.07 5.63 -0.46
N VAL A 153 8.66 4.61 0.31
CA VAL A 153 7.26 4.14 0.35
C VAL A 153 6.83 3.85 1.78
N GLY A 154 5.73 4.48 2.18
CA GLY A 154 5.08 4.30 3.47
C GLY A 154 5.55 5.26 4.56
N PRO A 155 4.93 5.17 5.75
CA PRO A 155 5.16 6.10 6.83
C PRO A 155 6.58 6.08 7.38
N ARG A 156 7.02 7.27 7.80
CA ARG A 156 8.23 7.54 8.55
C ARG A 156 7.88 8.36 9.78
N ALA A 157 8.75 8.31 10.77
CA ALA A 157 8.62 9.10 11.98
C ALA A 157 9.93 9.82 12.28
N ARG A 158 9.83 11.06 12.76
CA ARG A 158 10.94 11.72 13.44
C ARG A 158 10.75 11.52 14.93
N TRP A 159 11.69 10.82 15.56
CA TRP A 159 11.72 10.60 17.00
C TRP A 159 13.09 10.99 17.53
N ARG A 160 13.11 11.92 18.50
CA ARG A 160 14.34 12.50 19.08
C ARG A 160 15.34 13.02 18.02
N GLY A 161 14.81 13.62 16.96
CA GLY A 161 15.60 14.18 15.86
C GLY A 161 16.04 13.18 14.78
N THR A 162 15.74 11.88 14.93
CA THR A 162 16.12 10.85 13.96
C THR A 162 14.91 10.41 13.13
N GLU A 163 15.07 10.44 11.80
CA GLU A 163 14.07 9.90 10.88
C GLU A 163 14.20 8.39 10.74
N THR A 164 13.10 7.68 10.96
CA THR A 164 13.07 6.22 10.94
C THR A 164 11.84 5.72 10.21
N CYS A 165 11.90 4.51 9.65
CA CYS A 165 10.73 3.83 9.13
C CYS A 165 9.73 3.57 10.27
N ALA A 166 8.44 3.82 10.01
CA ALA A 166 7.41 3.79 11.02
C ALA A 166 6.21 2.94 10.58
N ASP A 167 5.61 2.24 11.53
CA ASP A 167 4.27 1.67 11.40
C ASP A 167 3.44 2.11 12.61
N LEU A 168 2.27 2.72 12.37
CA LEU A 168 1.38 3.18 13.43
C LEU A 168 0.51 2.02 13.95
N VAL A 169 0.45 1.84 15.27
CA VAL A 169 -0.22 0.74 15.98
C VAL A 169 -0.96 1.29 17.20
N GLY A 170 -2.24 1.65 17.04
CA GLY A 170 -2.98 2.41 18.06
C GLY A 170 -2.19 3.65 18.48
N ASP A 171 -2.07 3.90 19.78
CA ASP A 171 -1.32 5.02 20.36
C ASP A 171 0.22 4.89 20.32
N SER A 172 0.76 3.90 19.61
CA SER A 172 2.20 3.63 19.52
C SER A 172 2.69 3.60 18.08
N VAL A 173 3.95 4.00 17.88
CA VAL A 173 4.65 3.87 16.60
C VAL A 173 5.74 2.82 16.74
N LEU A 174 5.74 1.83 15.85
CA LEU A 174 6.85 0.90 15.70
C LEU A 174 7.91 1.53 14.81
N LEU A 175 9.04 1.91 15.40
CA LEU A 175 10.20 2.43 14.69
C LEU A 175 11.10 1.27 14.28
N SER A 176 11.52 1.24 13.01
CA SER A 176 12.34 0.18 12.43
C SER A 176 13.64 0.73 11.85
N VAL A 177 14.79 0.20 12.29
CA VAL A 177 16.12 0.54 11.74
C VAL A 177 16.87 -0.69 11.25
N ARG A 178 17.80 -0.48 10.32
CA ARG A 178 18.76 -1.50 9.89
C ARG A 178 20.19 -1.08 10.22
N GLY A 179 20.98 -2.04 10.68
CA GLY A 179 22.38 -1.84 11.06
C GLY A 179 22.93 -3.02 11.85
N ASP A 180 24.25 -3.14 11.91
CA ASP A 180 24.94 -4.20 12.66
C ASP A 180 24.57 -4.14 14.14
N ASP A 181 24.60 -2.94 14.71
CA ASP A 181 24.15 -2.66 16.08
C ASP A 181 22.85 -1.87 16.08
N GLY A 182 21.97 -2.20 17.04
CA GLY A 182 20.73 -1.49 17.28
C GLY A 182 20.87 -0.40 18.34
N PRO A 183 19.98 0.61 18.34
CA PRO A 183 19.92 1.54 19.45
C PRO A 183 19.63 0.82 20.78
N ALA A 184 20.10 1.39 21.89
CA ALA A 184 19.92 0.79 23.21
C ALA A 184 18.43 0.58 23.55
N GLY A 185 18.08 -0.61 24.02
CA GLY A 185 16.72 -0.99 24.39
C GLY A 185 15.82 -1.43 23.22
N TRP A 186 16.36 -1.49 21.99
CA TRP A 186 15.61 -1.97 20.83
C TRP A 186 15.73 -3.49 20.70
N GLU A 187 14.68 -4.14 20.21
CA GLU A 187 14.63 -5.58 19.99
C GLU A 187 15.17 -5.89 18.58
N GLN A 188 16.14 -6.81 18.49
CA GLN A 188 16.53 -7.37 17.19
C GLN A 188 15.52 -8.43 16.76
N VAL A 189 14.78 -8.17 15.69
CA VAL A 189 13.73 -9.09 15.20
C VAL A 189 14.17 -9.93 14.01
N ARG A 190 15.22 -9.48 13.32
CA ARG A 190 15.90 -10.17 12.21
C ARG A 190 17.38 -9.77 12.20
N PRO A 191 18.28 -10.50 11.53
CA PRO A 191 19.65 -10.06 11.35
C PRO A 191 19.70 -8.60 10.88
N GLN A 192 20.47 -7.79 11.62
CA GLN A 192 20.67 -6.36 11.36
C GLN A 192 19.38 -5.53 11.30
N THR A 193 18.28 -5.98 11.92
CA THR A 193 16.98 -5.28 11.88
C THR A 193 16.42 -5.16 13.28
N TRP A 194 16.17 -3.92 13.70
CA TRP A 194 15.85 -3.57 15.07
C TRP A 194 14.56 -2.78 15.12
N VAL A 195 13.77 -3.01 16.17
CA VAL A 195 12.48 -2.35 16.36
C VAL A 195 12.34 -1.84 17.79
N ALA A 196 11.64 -0.71 17.93
CA ALA A 196 11.12 -0.25 19.22
C ALA A 196 9.72 0.32 19.05
N ALA A 197 8.85 0.05 20.01
CA ALA A 197 7.59 0.77 20.15
C ALA A 197 7.83 2.03 20.98
N VAL A 198 7.36 3.17 20.49
CA VAL A 198 7.38 4.45 21.20
C VAL A 198 5.98 5.07 21.18
N PRO A 199 5.62 5.93 22.15
CA PRO A 199 4.34 6.63 22.12
C PRO A 199 4.22 7.46 20.83
N ALA A 200 3.07 7.38 20.16
CA ALA A 200 2.84 8.10 18.92
C ALA A 200 2.88 9.63 19.11
N ALA A 201 2.50 10.11 20.31
CA ALA A 201 2.60 11.51 20.70
C ALA A 201 4.05 12.06 20.79
N GLU A 202 5.06 11.19 20.83
CA GLU A 202 6.48 11.57 20.79
C GLU A 202 7.05 11.61 19.36
N CYS A 203 6.23 11.30 18.35
CA CYS A 203 6.66 11.17 16.96
C CYS A 203 6.00 12.23 16.07
N GLU A 204 6.78 12.79 15.15
CA GLU A 204 6.23 13.48 13.98
C GLU A 204 6.12 12.45 12.85
N LEU A 205 4.88 12.08 12.47
CA LEU A 205 4.62 11.13 11.38
C LEU A 205 4.52 11.83 10.03
N PHE A 206 5.22 11.30 9.03
CA PHE A 206 5.25 11.85 7.68
C PHE A 206 5.59 10.79 6.63
N GLU A 207 5.24 11.01 5.38
CA GLU A 207 5.63 10.20 4.23
C GLU A 207 6.28 11.12 3.20
N VAL A 208 7.36 10.69 2.55
CA VAL A 208 7.96 11.44 1.43
C VAL A 208 7.69 10.71 0.14
N VAL A 209 7.07 11.45 -0.78
CA VAL A 209 6.78 11.02 -2.14
C VAL A 209 7.77 11.70 -3.06
N LEU A 210 8.69 10.92 -3.63
CA LEU A 210 9.57 11.40 -4.70
C LEU A 210 8.92 11.19 -6.06
N ARG A 211 8.86 12.24 -6.86
CA ARG A 211 8.35 12.22 -8.23
C ARG A 211 9.44 12.68 -9.20
N ALA A 212 9.31 12.24 -10.44
CA ALA A 212 10.21 12.59 -11.52
C ALA A 212 9.45 12.49 -12.85
N THR A 213 10.12 12.84 -13.94
CA THR A 213 9.67 12.56 -15.30
C THR A 213 10.54 11.45 -15.89
N TRP A 214 9.94 10.45 -16.52
CA TRP A 214 10.61 9.43 -17.31
C TRP A 214 10.05 9.43 -18.73
N ARG A 215 10.90 9.73 -19.72
CA ARG A 215 10.51 9.79 -21.16
C ARG A 215 9.24 10.62 -21.42
N GLY A 216 9.09 11.73 -20.70
CA GLY A 216 7.97 12.65 -20.82
C GLY A 216 6.73 12.28 -20.00
N VAL A 217 6.76 11.18 -19.24
CA VAL A 217 5.65 10.73 -18.39
C VAL A 217 5.98 10.97 -16.91
N PRO A 218 5.03 11.51 -16.12
CA PRO A 218 5.22 11.65 -14.68
C PRO A 218 5.29 10.27 -14.01
N VAL A 219 6.24 10.12 -13.09
CA VAL A 219 6.46 8.89 -12.33
C VAL A 219 6.66 9.18 -10.84
N ARG A 220 6.30 8.23 -9.98
CA ARG A 220 6.72 8.17 -8.58
C ARG A 220 7.88 7.20 -8.44
N ILE A 221 8.94 7.58 -7.73
CA ILE A 221 10.06 6.69 -7.40
C ILE A 221 9.68 5.81 -6.21
N LEU A 222 9.77 4.49 -6.38
CA LEU A 222 9.45 3.50 -5.35
C LEU A 222 10.69 2.95 -4.66
N ALA A 223 11.79 2.86 -5.39
CA ALA A 223 13.11 2.48 -4.89
C ALA A 223 14.18 3.09 -5.79
N SER A 224 15.35 3.42 -5.22
CA SER A 224 16.48 3.91 -6.00
C SER A 224 17.75 3.19 -5.56
N GLY A 225 18.44 2.59 -6.52
CA GLY A 225 19.80 2.10 -6.38
C GLY A 225 20.83 3.07 -6.96
N PRO A 226 22.09 2.63 -7.11
CA PRO A 226 23.16 3.43 -7.69
C PRO A 226 22.93 3.81 -9.16
N SER A 227 22.50 2.86 -9.99
CA SER A 227 22.33 3.05 -11.45
C SER A 227 20.88 2.98 -11.91
N GLU A 228 20.00 2.34 -11.14
CA GLU A 228 18.62 2.07 -11.52
C GLU A 228 17.64 2.56 -10.45
N ALA A 229 16.41 2.83 -10.87
CA ALA A 229 15.29 3.14 -10.00
C ALA A 229 14.07 2.31 -10.41
N ARG A 230 13.30 1.88 -9.42
CA ARG A 230 11.95 1.33 -9.67
C ARG A 230 10.95 2.47 -9.56
N VAL A 231 10.10 2.61 -10.57
CA VAL A 231 9.14 3.70 -10.68
C VAL A 231 7.73 3.18 -10.89
N LEU A 232 6.75 3.92 -10.37
CA LEU A 232 5.32 3.79 -10.66
C LEU A 232 4.96 4.88 -11.67
N LEU A 233 4.41 4.51 -12.83
CA LEU A 233 3.93 5.48 -13.79
C LEU A 233 2.63 6.11 -13.29
N LEU A 234 2.49 7.42 -13.44
CA LEU A 234 1.31 8.18 -13.02
C LEU A 234 0.42 8.47 -14.24
N VAL A 235 0.11 7.41 -14.99
CA VAL A 235 -0.79 7.41 -16.16
C VAL A 235 -1.82 6.29 -16.03
N ASP A 236 -2.93 6.42 -16.75
CA ASP A 236 -3.99 5.38 -16.81
C ASP A 236 -3.98 4.58 -18.11
N ASP A 237 -3.22 5.04 -19.10
CA ASP A 237 -3.19 4.44 -20.42
C ASP A 237 -2.22 3.25 -20.43
N GLU A 238 -2.80 2.05 -20.46
CA GLU A 238 -2.05 0.79 -20.54
C GLU A 238 -1.25 0.66 -21.84
N GLU A 239 -1.76 1.17 -22.96
CA GLU A 239 -1.05 1.14 -24.24
C GLU A 239 0.19 2.04 -24.17
N GLN A 240 0.04 3.25 -23.60
CA GLN A 240 1.16 4.15 -23.35
C GLN A 240 2.20 3.54 -22.39
N ALA A 241 1.75 2.95 -21.29
CA ALA A 241 2.63 2.32 -20.30
C ALA A 241 3.42 1.16 -20.91
N THR A 242 2.74 0.29 -21.67
CA THR A 242 3.36 -0.86 -22.34
C THR A 242 4.35 -0.42 -23.43
N ALA A 243 4.01 0.62 -24.21
CA ALA A 243 4.91 1.19 -25.22
C ALA A 243 6.20 1.78 -24.62
N LEU A 244 6.16 2.23 -23.36
CA LEU A 244 7.34 2.66 -22.61
C LEU A 244 8.15 1.50 -22.03
N GLY A 245 7.62 0.27 -22.05
CA GLY A 245 8.23 -0.93 -21.48
C GLY A 245 7.95 -1.10 -19.98
N ALA A 246 6.86 -0.53 -19.47
CA ALA A 246 6.41 -0.78 -18.11
C ALA A 246 5.65 -2.12 -18.01
N ASP A 247 5.77 -2.77 -16.85
CA ASP A 247 5.02 -3.97 -16.51
C ASP A 247 3.64 -3.59 -15.96
N VAL A 248 2.59 -4.30 -16.40
CA VAL A 248 1.26 -4.25 -15.78
C VAL A 248 1.30 -5.09 -14.51
N ILE A 249 1.33 -4.44 -13.34
CA ILE A 249 1.36 -5.13 -12.05
C ILE A 249 -0.05 -5.61 -11.67
N GLU A 250 -1.03 -4.78 -11.96
CA GLU A 250 -2.46 -5.01 -11.86
C GLU A 250 -3.18 -3.96 -12.72
N PRO A 251 -4.48 -4.13 -13.04
CA PRO A 251 -5.20 -3.16 -13.85
C PRO A 251 -5.09 -1.72 -13.31
N GLY A 252 -4.58 -0.82 -14.16
CA GLY A 252 -4.35 0.59 -13.82
C GLY A 252 -3.10 0.89 -12.98
N VAL A 253 -2.22 -0.10 -12.75
CA VAL A 253 -0.97 0.10 -12.01
C VAL A 253 0.21 -0.44 -12.82
N PHE A 254 1.06 0.49 -13.23
CA PHE A 254 2.18 0.22 -14.13
C PHE A 254 3.49 0.58 -13.47
N GLU A 255 4.46 -0.34 -13.49
CA GLU A 255 5.77 -0.10 -12.88
C GLU A 255 6.89 -0.45 -13.84
N ALA A 256 8.04 0.22 -13.70
CA ALA A 256 9.22 -0.03 -14.52
C ALA A 256 10.49 0.03 -13.69
N THR A 257 11.50 -0.73 -14.09
CA THR A 257 12.89 -0.51 -13.67
C THR A 257 13.58 0.31 -14.75
N VAL A 258 14.09 1.48 -14.37
CA VAL A 258 14.62 2.48 -15.32
C VAL A 258 16.02 2.90 -14.90
N ALA A 259 16.85 3.30 -15.87
CA ALA A 259 18.13 3.89 -15.57
C ALA A 259 17.92 5.23 -14.86
N ARG A 260 18.60 5.46 -13.73
CA ARG A 260 18.46 6.68 -12.94
C ARG A 260 18.83 7.94 -13.72
N SER A 261 19.73 7.83 -14.70
CA SER A 261 20.12 8.92 -15.60
C SER A 261 19.03 9.34 -16.59
N GLU A 262 17.98 8.53 -16.78
CA GLU A 262 16.83 8.86 -17.63
C GLU A 262 15.74 9.65 -16.88
N LEU A 263 15.88 9.83 -15.55
CA LEU A 263 14.93 10.59 -14.74
C LEU A 263 15.28 12.08 -14.76
N SER A 264 14.30 12.93 -15.06
CA SER A 264 14.39 14.39 -14.94
C SER A 264 13.37 14.94 -13.93
N ASP A 265 13.42 16.24 -13.67
CA ASP A 265 12.42 16.97 -12.87
C ASP A 265 12.15 16.34 -11.50
N LEU A 266 13.22 15.92 -10.83
CA LEU A 266 13.13 15.28 -9.52
C LEU A 266 12.56 16.27 -8.49
N GLU A 267 11.42 15.91 -7.90
CA GLU A 267 10.76 16.67 -6.84
C GLU A 267 10.41 15.75 -5.66
N GLY A 268 10.42 16.32 -4.46
CA GLY A 268 10.00 15.63 -3.25
C GLY A 268 8.86 16.37 -2.57
N VAL A 269 7.78 15.66 -2.27
CA VAL A 269 6.64 16.17 -1.51
C VAL A 269 6.57 15.42 -0.18
N THR A 270 6.53 16.16 0.92
CA THR A 270 6.31 15.61 2.25
C THR A 270 4.83 15.70 2.61
N HIS A 271 4.23 14.56 2.90
CA HIS A 271 2.89 14.47 3.47
C HIS A 271 3.05 14.33 4.98
N GLU A 272 2.38 15.18 5.75
CA GLU A 272 2.37 15.12 7.21
C GLU A 272 0.95 14.85 7.70
N VAL A 273 0.83 14.25 8.88
CA VAL A 273 -0.47 14.14 9.54
C VAL A 273 -0.92 15.55 9.91
N GLY A 274 -2.06 16.01 9.35
CA GLY A 274 -2.52 17.39 9.55
C GLY A 274 -2.76 17.73 11.03
N PRO A 275 -2.61 19.01 11.44
CA PRO A 275 -2.84 19.42 12.82
C PRO A 275 -4.30 19.12 13.23
N GLY A 276 -4.47 18.23 14.21
CA GLY A 276 -5.78 17.80 14.73
C GLY A 276 -6.16 16.36 14.40
N VAL A 277 -5.44 15.70 13.48
CA VAL A 277 -5.43 14.24 13.39
C VAL A 277 -4.37 13.77 14.38
N ARG A 278 -4.79 13.47 15.61
CA ARG A 278 -3.93 12.65 16.47
C ARG A 278 -3.88 11.25 15.84
N PRO A 279 -2.71 10.58 15.88
CA PRO A 279 -2.55 9.22 15.39
C PRO A 279 -3.68 8.30 15.86
#